data_AF-A0A7V8JR83-F1
#
_entry.id   AF-A0A7V8JR83-F1
#
_cell.length_a   1.000
_cell.length_b   1.000
_cell.length_c   1.000
_cell.angle_alpha   90.00
_cell.angle_beta   90.00
_cell.angle_gamma   90.00
#
_symmetry.space_group_name_H-M   'P 1'
#
loop_
_entity.id
_entity.type
_entity.pdbx_description
1 polymer ?
#
loop_
_entity_poly.entity_id
_entity_poly.type
_entity_poly.pdbx_seq_one_letter_code
_entity_poly.pdbx_strand_id
1 'polypeptide(L)'
;MDRATAYKDATTYNNFYEFGTDKSDPAQNAHTLVTSPWTVKVEGLVNKPGTFALEDLLKLSPMEERIYRLRCVEGWSMVIPWVDYSLAALIKRVEPQGSAKYVEFVSLADPKQMPGVRSRVLN
;
A
#
# COMPACT_ATOMS: atom_id res chain seq x y z
N MET A 1 20.58 -16.49 -4.53
CA MET A 1 19.38 -15.70 -4.15
C MET A 1 19.62 -15.14 -2.77
N ASP A 2 19.19 -13.90 -2.53
CA ASP A 2 19.30 -13.34 -1.18
C ASP A 2 18.38 -14.07 -0.21
N ARG A 3 18.79 -14.14 1.04
CA ARG A 3 17.97 -14.72 2.10
C ARG A 3 16.79 -13.79 2.39
N ALA A 4 15.57 -14.35 2.38
CA ALA A 4 14.38 -13.63 2.80
C ALA A 4 14.53 -13.13 4.25
N THR A 5 14.08 -11.90 4.50
CA THR A 5 13.97 -11.35 5.86
C THR A 5 12.99 -12.21 6.66
N ALA A 6 13.26 -12.40 7.95
CA ALA A 6 12.36 -13.17 8.80
C ALA A 6 10.97 -12.49 8.84
N TYR A 7 9.91 -13.30 8.78
CA TYR A 7 8.53 -12.78 8.73
C TYR A 7 8.22 -11.83 9.90
N LYS A 8 8.70 -12.16 11.10
CA LYS A 8 8.57 -11.29 12.28
C LYS A 8 9.13 -9.90 12.01
N ASP A 9 10.37 -9.78 11.55
CA ASP A 9 10.99 -8.48 11.30
C ASP A 9 10.23 -7.70 10.20
N ALA A 10 9.79 -8.39 9.14
CA ALA A 10 9.02 -7.78 8.06
C ALA A 10 7.64 -7.24 8.51
N THR A 11 7.08 -7.79 9.59
CA THR A 11 5.74 -7.44 10.11
C THR A 11 5.76 -6.65 11.41
N THR A 12 6.94 -6.45 12.03
CA THR A 12 7.07 -5.70 13.28
C THR A 12 8.07 -4.55 13.27
N TYR A 13 8.87 -4.40 12.21
CA TYR A 13 9.80 -3.28 12.02
C TYR A 13 9.35 -2.45 10.82
N ASN A 14 8.44 -1.50 11.05
CA ASN A 14 7.69 -0.83 9.99
C ASN A 14 7.72 0.69 10.15
N ASN A 15 7.58 1.40 9.03
CA ASN A 15 7.27 2.82 9.02
C ASN A 15 5.82 2.97 8.55
N PHE A 16 4.94 3.40 9.45
CA PHE A 16 3.55 3.71 9.14
C PHE A 16 3.07 4.79 10.11
N TYR A 17 3.31 6.06 9.77
CA TYR A 17 3.24 7.18 10.72
C TYR A 17 1.83 7.47 11.22
N GLU A 18 0.82 7.09 10.46
CA GLU A 18 -0.60 7.05 10.82
C GLU A 18 -0.85 6.22 12.10
N PHE A 19 0.09 5.36 12.47
CA PHE A 19 0.05 4.50 13.66
C PHE A 19 1.19 4.75 14.66
N GLY A 20 2.06 5.73 14.43
CA GLY A 20 3.18 6.09 15.30
C GLY A 20 4.52 6.18 14.57
N THR A 21 5.51 6.81 15.20
CA THR A 21 6.81 7.11 14.59
C THR A 21 7.89 6.10 14.94
N ASP A 22 7.74 5.35 16.04
CA ASP A 22 8.66 4.27 16.37
C ASP A 22 8.39 3.04 15.51
N LYS A 23 9.45 2.28 15.22
CA LYS A 23 9.40 1.14 14.30
C LYS A 23 8.44 0.04 14.72
N SER A 24 8.13 -0.05 16.01
CA SER A 24 7.21 -1.03 16.58
C SER A 24 5.77 -0.53 16.67
N ASP A 25 5.52 0.78 16.56
CA ASP A 25 4.20 1.36 16.74
C ASP A 25 3.18 0.82 15.74
N PRO A 26 3.49 0.66 14.43
CA PRO A 26 2.53 0.11 13.48
C PRO A 26 2.04 -1.28 13.89
N ALA A 27 2.93 -2.16 14.33
CA ALA A 27 2.56 -3.52 14.73
C ALA A 27 1.71 -3.55 16.00
N GLN A 28 1.88 -2.58 16.90
CA GLN A 28 1.09 -2.46 18.12
C GLN A 28 -0.29 -1.84 17.86
N ASN A 29 -0.39 -0.88 16.93
CA ASN A 29 -1.56 0.00 16.80
C ASN A 29 -2.43 -0.25 15.56
N ALA A 30 -1.88 -0.84 14.49
CA ALA A 30 -2.59 -1.00 13.21
C ALA A 30 -3.78 -1.96 13.24
N HIS A 31 -3.95 -2.74 14.31
CA HIS A 31 -5.12 -3.60 14.53
C HIS A 31 -6.45 -2.82 14.61
N THR A 32 -6.38 -1.50 14.80
CA THR A 32 -7.53 -0.59 14.82
C THR A 32 -8.06 -0.23 13.42
N LEU A 33 -7.30 -0.54 12.36
CA LEU A 33 -7.70 -0.29 10.98
C LEU A 33 -8.70 -1.35 10.50
N VAL A 34 -9.88 -0.91 10.09
CA VAL A 34 -10.85 -1.76 9.40
C VAL A 34 -10.47 -1.86 7.93
N THR A 35 -10.00 -3.03 7.52
CA THR A 35 -9.52 -3.31 6.14
C THR A 35 -10.54 -4.06 5.28
N SER A 36 -11.72 -4.41 5.82
CA SER A 36 -12.80 -5.04 5.06
C SER A 36 -14.17 -4.62 5.60
N PRO A 37 -15.11 -4.21 4.72
CA PRO A 37 -14.95 -4.04 3.26
C PRO A 37 -13.99 -2.87 2.93
N TRP A 38 -13.33 -2.94 1.77
CA TRP A 38 -12.44 -1.87 1.31
C TRP A 38 -12.67 -1.55 -0.17
N THR A 39 -12.56 -0.28 -0.52
CA THR A 39 -12.70 0.19 -1.90
C THR A 39 -11.54 1.08 -2.32
N VAL A 40 -11.21 1.01 -3.60
CA VAL A 40 -10.21 1.87 -4.24
C VAL A 40 -10.91 2.66 -5.34
N LYS A 41 -10.80 3.98 -5.29
CA LYS A 41 -11.32 4.87 -6.33
C LYS A 41 -10.21 5.20 -7.32
N VAL A 42 -10.51 5.06 -8.62
CA VAL A 42 -9.64 5.52 -9.71
C VAL A 42 -10.36 6.63 -10.46
N GLU A 43 -9.73 7.80 -10.52
CA GLU A 43 -10.26 9.01 -11.13
C GLU A 43 -9.17 9.76 -11.92
N GLY A 44 -9.48 10.98 -12.39
CA GLY A 44 -8.56 11.78 -13.19
C GLY A 44 -8.59 11.46 -14.69
N LEU A 45 -7.43 11.47 -15.33
CA LEU A 45 -7.28 11.36 -16.79
C LEU A 45 -7.37 9.90 -17.29
N VAL A 46 -8.52 9.29 -17.08
CA VAL A 46 -8.84 7.91 -17.49
C VAL A 46 -10.18 7.86 -18.23
N ASN A 47 -10.34 6.94 -19.17
CA ASN A 47 -11.60 6.77 -19.91
C ASN A 47 -12.62 5.92 -19.15
N LYS A 48 -12.16 5.11 -18.18
CA LYS A 48 -13.01 4.22 -17.37
C LYS A 48 -12.75 4.45 -15.87
N PRO A 49 -13.12 5.62 -15.32
CA PRO A 49 -13.04 5.86 -13.87
C PRO A 49 -14.01 4.93 -13.12
N GLY A 50 -13.74 4.67 -11.85
CA GLY A 50 -14.58 3.77 -11.07
C GLY A 50 -14.17 3.62 -9.62
N THR A 51 -15.06 3.03 -8.84
CA THR A 51 -14.78 2.56 -7.48
C THR A 51 -14.79 1.04 -7.51
N PHE A 52 -13.69 0.43 -7.09
CA PHE A 52 -13.49 -1.01 -7.14
C PHE A 52 -13.46 -1.57 -5.72
N ALA A 53 -14.19 -2.65 -5.47
CA ALA A 53 -14.01 -3.42 -4.25
C ALA A 53 -12.64 -4.12 -4.27
N LEU A 54 -12.00 -4.26 -3.12
CA LEU A 54 -10.70 -4.92 -3.02
C LEU A 54 -10.76 -6.35 -3.57
N GLU A 55 -11.86 -7.06 -3.33
CA GLU A 55 -12.07 -8.44 -3.78
C GLU A 55 -12.12 -8.57 -5.32
N ASP A 56 -12.57 -7.53 -6.02
CA ASP A 56 -12.58 -7.48 -7.48
C ASP A 56 -11.19 -7.18 -8.03
N LEU A 57 -10.46 -6.28 -7.36
CA LEU A 57 -9.07 -5.97 -7.71
C LEU A 57 -8.18 -7.20 -7.56
N LEU A 58 -8.35 -7.99 -6.48
CA LEU A 58 -7.58 -9.22 -6.25
C LEU A 58 -7.84 -10.31 -7.32
N LYS A 59 -8.90 -10.17 -8.14
CA LYS A 59 -9.24 -11.10 -9.22
C LYS A 59 -8.89 -10.56 -10.61
N LEU A 60 -8.37 -9.33 -10.70
CA LEU A 60 -8.15 -8.65 -11.98
C LEU A 60 -7.08 -9.34 -12.84
N SER A 61 -6.10 -9.97 -12.21
CA SER A 61 -4.96 -10.65 -12.86
C SER A 61 -4.44 -11.76 -11.94
N PRO A 62 -3.75 -12.79 -12.48
CA PRO A 62 -3.10 -13.81 -11.65
C PRO A 62 -2.12 -13.19 -10.63
N MET A 63 -2.17 -13.69 -9.40
CA MET A 63 -1.23 -13.32 -8.34
C MET A 63 0.12 -13.99 -8.58
N GLU A 64 1.19 -13.22 -8.41
CA GLU A 64 2.57 -13.65 -8.60
C GLU A 64 3.36 -13.39 -7.32
N GLU A 65 4.22 -14.34 -6.95
CA GLU A 65 5.23 -14.09 -5.94
C GLU A 65 6.43 -13.36 -6.57
N ARG A 66 6.84 -12.25 -5.96
CA ARG A 66 7.98 -11.44 -6.37
C ARG A 66 8.86 -11.16 -5.16
N ILE A 67 10.02 -11.82 -5.12
CA ILE A 67 11.02 -11.61 -4.07
C ILE A 67 11.82 -10.34 -4.39
N TYR A 68 11.52 -9.26 -3.70
CA TYR A 68 12.17 -7.97 -3.92
C TYR A 68 12.93 -7.48 -2.70
N ARG A 69 13.99 -6.71 -2.97
CA ARG A 69 14.71 -5.93 -1.97
C ARG A 69 13.98 -4.62 -1.74
N LEU A 70 13.42 -4.43 -0.55
CA LEU A 70 12.90 -3.15 -0.10
C LEU A 70 14.03 -2.36 0.55
N ARG A 71 14.29 -1.12 0.10
CA ARG A 71 15.31 -0.23 0.65
C ARG A 71 14.63 1.02 1.21
N CYS A 72 14.70 1.20 2.52
CA CYS A 72 14.24 2.43 3.14
C CYS A 72 15.29 3.54 2.97
N VAL A 73 14.83 4.78 2.85
CA VAL A 73 15.69 5.97 2.79
C VAL A 73 16.52 6.16 4.08
N GLU A 74 16.05 5.64 5.21
CA GLU A 74 16.73 5.67 6.51
C GLU A 74 17.96 4.74 6.60
N GLY A 75 18.31 4.02 5.54
CA GLY A 75 19.54 3.26 5.47
C GLY A 75 19.43 1.76 5.82
N TRP A 76 18.23 1.24 6.05
CA TRP A 76 17.96 -0.19 6.26
C TRP A 76 17.24 -0.83 5.05
N SER A 77 17.26 -2.17 4.97
CA SER A 77 16.64 -2.92 3.87
C SER A 77 16.12 -4.28 4.30
N MET A 78 15.17 -4.83 3.53
CA MET A 78 14.62 -6.17 3.70
C MET A 78 14.51 -6.90 2.35
N VAL A 79 14.45 -8.22 2.38
CA VAL A 79 14.12 -9.07 1.22
C VAL A 79 12.77 -9.71 1.49
N ILE A 80 11.75 -9.31 0.74
CA ILE A 80 10.34 -9.67 1.02
C ILE A 80 9.75 -10.39 -0.19
N PRO A 81 9.16 -11.58 -0.02
CA PRO A 81 8.37 -12.26 -1.04
C PRO A 81 6.97 -11.63 -1.10
N TRP A 82 6.81 -10.60 -1.93
CA TRP A 82 5.51 -9.94 -2.14
C TRP A 82 4.61 -10.83 -3.01
N VAL A 83 3.30 -10.80 -2.76
CA VAL A 83 2.30 -11.51 -3.57
C VAL A 83 1.29 -10.50 -4.09
N ASP A 84 1.31 -10.26 -5.39
CA ASP A 84 0.39 -9.32 -6.06
C ASP A 84 0.40 -9.55 -7.59
N TYR A 85 -0.31 -8.72 -8.35
CA TYR A 85 -0.16 -8.57 -9.79
C TYR A 85 0.46 -7.20 -10.16
N SER A 86 0.89 -7.05 -11.41
CA SER A 86 1.45 -5.78 -11.89
C SER A 86 0.38 -4.68 -11.98
N LEU A 87 0.63 -3.50 -11.39
CA LEU A 87 -0.21 -2.30 -11.51
C LEU A 87 -0.61 -1.98 -12.97
N ALA A 88 0.21 -2.36 -13.95
CA ALA A 88 -0.10 -2.20 -15.36
C ALA A 88 -1.43 -2.85 -15.78
N ALA A 89 -1.85 -3.94 -15.12
CA ALA A 89 -3.15 -4.57 -15.36
C ALA A 89 -4.32 -3.64 -15.00
N LEU A 90 -4.24 -2.97 -13.84
CA LEU A 90 -5.22 -1.97 -13.44
C LEU A 90 -5.19 -0.74 -14.35
N ILE A 91 -4.00 -0.23 -14.68
CA ILE A 91 -3.84 0.91 -15.60
C ILE A 91 -4.49 0.59 -16.96
N LYS A 92 -4.24 -0.60 -17.52
CA LYS A 92 -4.87 -1.03 -18.78
C LYS A 92 -6.39 -1.09 -18.67
N ARG A 93 -6.93 -1.54 -17.54
CA ARG A 93 -8.38 -1.66 -17.29
C ARG A 93 -9.11 -0.32 -17.23
N VAL A 94 -8.45 0.73 -16.72
CA VAL A 94 -9.03 2.07 -16.58
C VAL A 94 -8.79 2.97 -17.80
N GLU A 95 -7.94 2.54 -18.73
CA GLU A 95 -7.68 3.20 -20.03
C GLU A 95 -7.25 4.67 -19.88
N PRO A 96 -6.00 4.94 -19.47
CA PRO A 96 -5.50 6.31 -19.32
C PRO A 96 -5.59 7.08 -20.65
N GLN A 97 -5.93 8.36 -20.57
CA GLN A 97 -5.92 9.25 -21.72
C GLN A 97 -4.48 9.52 -22.18
N GLY A 98 -4.29 9.86 -23.46
CA GLY A 98 -2.96 10.15 -24.01
C GLY A 98 -2.24 11.36 -23.39
N SER A 99 -2.98 12.21 -22.67
CA SER A 99 -2.45 13.34 -21.90
C SER A 99 -2.00 12.98 -20.48
N ALA A 100 -2.34 11.80 -19.96
CA ALA A 100 -1.96 11.34 -18.63
C ALA A 100 -0.45 11.04 -18.57
N LYS A 101 0.26 11.63 -17.60
CA LYS A 101 1.72 11.50 -17.46
C LYS A 101 2.17 10.89 -16.13
N TYR A 102 1.34 10.98 -15.11
CA TYR A 102 1.67 10.60 -13.74
C TYR A 102 0.48 9.90 -13.09
N VAL A 103 0.76 9.11 -12.06
CA VAL A 103 -0.23 8.46 -11.20
C VAL A 103 -0.03 9.00 -9.79
N GLU A 104 -1.11 9.46 -9.17
CA GLU A 104 -1.15 9.84 -7.76
C GLU A 104 -1.80 8.72 -6.95
N PHE A 105 -1.27 8.47 -5.75
CA PHE A 105 -1.82 7.53 -4.80
C PHE A 105 -2.14 8.27 -3.51
N VAL A 106 -3.33 8.02 -2.97
CA VAL A 106 -3.80 8.63 -1.72
C VAL A 106 -4.17 7.51 -0.76
N SER A 107 -3.51 7.47 0.39
CA SER A 107 -3.86 6.58 1.51
C SER A 107 -5.07 7.11 2.27
N LEU A 108 -5.76 6.23 3.00
CA LEU A 108 -6.77 6.67 3.97
C LEU A 108 -6.10 7.54 5.04
N ALA A 109 -6.77 8.62 5.44
CA ALA A 109 -6.41 9.44 6.59
C ALA A 109 -7.62 9.56 7.51
N ASP A 110 -7.89 8.53 8.31
CA ASP A 110 -9.00 8.50 9.26
C ASP A 110 -8.50 8.65 10.70
N PRO A 111 -8.58 9.84 11.31
CA PRO A 111 -8.08 10.09 12.66
C PRO A 111 -8.85 9.34 13.75
N LYS A 112 -9.92 8.60 13.44
CA LYS A 112 -10.60 7.71 14.40
C LYS A 112 -9.92 6.34 14.50
N GLN A 113 -9.35 5.85 13.41
CA GLN A 113 -8.69 4.54 13.32
C GLN A 113 -7.17 4.68 13.24
N MET A 114 -6.66 5.85 12.86
CA MET A 114 -5.25 6.15 12.64
C MET A 114 -4.79 7.27 13.58
N PRO A 115 -4.37 6.95 14.81
CA PRO A 115 -4.08 7.96 15.85
C PRO A 115 -2.98 8.95 15.44
N GLY A 116 -1.99 8.50 14.66
CA GLY A 116 -0.88 9.30 14.18
C GLY A 116 -1.29 10.42 13.22
N VAL A 117 -2.44 10.30 12.55
CA VAL A 117 -3.00 11.35 11.66
C VAL A 117 -3.25 12.66 12.41
N ARG A 118 -3.45 12.63 13.73
CA ARG A 118 -3.62 13.85 14.55
C ARG A 118 -2.30 14.46 15.03
N SER A 119 -1.18 13.79 14.77
CA SER A 119 0.13 14.25 15.23
C SER A 119 0.60 15.46 14.40
N ARG A 120 1.42 16.31 15.02
CA ARG A 120 2.10 17.43 14.32
C ARG A 120 3.20 16.96 13.36
N VAL A 121 3.51 15.67 13.34
CA VAL A 121 4.48 15.11 12.38
C VAL A 121 3.84 14.98 11.00
N LEU A 122 2.52 14.78 10.94
CA LEU A 122 1.75 14.63 9.70
C LEU A 122 0.91 15.86 9.32
N ASN A 123 0.84 16.89 10.17
CA ASN A 123 0.09 18.14 9.92
C ASN A 123 0.93 19.39 10.19
#